data_AF-A0A7S4CVT4-F1
#
_entry.id   AF-A0A7S4CVT4-F1
#
_cell.length_a   1.000
_cell.length_b   1.000
_cell.length_c   1.000
_cell.angle_alpha   90.00
_cell.angle_beta   90.00
_cell.angle_gamma   90.00
#
_symmetry.space_group_name_H-M   'P 1'
#
loop_
_entity.id
_entity.type
_entity.pdbx_description
1 polymer ?
#
loop_
_entity_poly.entity_id
_entity_poly.type
_entity_poly.pdbx_seq_one_letter_code
_entity_poly.pdbx_strand_id
1 'polypeptide(L)'
;YVMAARDLFAKLDTSQFVVHASLFEIYAGKLHDLLNKRKKLFALADAKDNVVICGLAEKPVSDVDRLMALIEKGSSERASGCTAANADSSRSHGILQLNIKHIKTEKVYGKLSFIDLAGSERGADTAHCDRQTRMEGADINKSLLALKECIRALAL
;
A
#
# COMPACT_ATOMS: atom_id res chain seq x y z
N TYR A 1 -7.11 -2.57 -10.75
CA TYR A 1 -7.98 -2.18 -9.62
C TYR A 1 -9.47 -2.33 -9.91
N VAL A 2 -10.02 -1.61 -10.90
CA VAL A 2 -11.48 -1.57 -11.18
C VAL A 2 -12.12 -2.94 -11.38
N MET A 3 -11.52 -3.82 -12.21
CA MET A 3 -12.11 -5.13 -12.51
C MET A 3 -12.19 -6.03 -11.27
N ALA A 4 -11.09 -6.13 -10.52
CA ALA A 4 -11.06 -6.91 -9.29
C ALA A 4 -12.03 -6.35 -8.22
N ALA A 5 -12.20 -5.03 -8.15
CA ALA A 5 -13.19 -4.42 -7.28
C ALA A 5 -14.61 -4.81 -7.69
N ARG A 6 -14.95 -4.74 -8.98
CA ARG A 6 -16.26 -5.17 -9.50
C ARG A 6 -16.52 -6.64 -9.17
N ASP A 7 -15.55 -7.51 -9.40
CA ASP A 7 -15.68 -8.93 -9.10
C ASP A 7 -15.85 -9.19 -7.60
N LEU A 8 -15.13 -8.45 -6.75
CA LEU A 8 -15.26 -8.53 -5.30
C LEU A 8 -16.69 -8.16 -4.87
N PHE A 9 -17.18 -6.99 -5.25
CA PHE A 9 -18.52 -6.53 -4.86
C PHE A 9 -19.64 -7.35 -5.50
N ALA A 10 -19.42 -7.94 -6.69
CA ALA A 10 -20.38 -8.83 -7.32
C ALA A 10 -20.53 -10.19 -6.60
N LYS A 11 -19.47 -10.66 -5.93
CA LYS A 11 -19.45 -11.93 -5.19
C LYS A 11 -19.69 -11.77 -3.70
N LEU A 12 -19.61 -10.56 -3.18
CA LEU A 12 -19.74 -10.30 -1.75
C LEU A 12 -21.20 -10.36 -1.32
N ASP A 13 -21.49 -11.16 -0.29
CA ASP A 13 -22.76 -11.07 0.42
C ASP A 13 -22.76 -9.82 1.33
N THR A 14 -23.28 -8.71 0.80
CA THR A 14 -23.35 -7.42 1.50
C THR A 14 -24.28 -7.44 2.72
N SER A 15 -25.09 -8.48 2.91
CA SER A 15 -25.92 -8.65 4.10
C SER A 15 -25.15 -9.18 5.32
N GLN A 16 -24.01 -9.84 5.09
CA GLN A 16 -23.18 -10.44 6.13
C GLN A 16 -21.80 -9.81 6.24
N PHE A 17 -21.29 -9.21 5.16
CA PHE A 17 -19.93 -8.70 5.08
C PHE A 17 -19.86 -7.24 4.66
N VAL A 18 -18.85 -6.55 5.19
CA VAL A 18 -18.51 -5.17 4.84
C VAL A 18 -17.04 -5.09 4.44
N VAL A 19 -16.74 -4.30 3.42
CA VAL A 19 -15.36 -4.06 2.96
C VAL A 19 -14.84 -2.79 3.59
N HIS A 20 -13.63 -2.86 4.17
CA HIS A 20 -12.88 -1.70 4.61
C HIS A 20 -11.64 -1.56 3.74
N ALA A 21 -11.42 -0.37 3.19
CA ALA A 21 -10.23 -0.05 2.41
C ALA A 21 -9.25 0.79 3.22
N SER A 22 -7.98 0.45 3.09
CA SER A 22 -6.84 1.22 3.57
C SER A 22 -5.86 1.42 2.43
N LEU A 23 -5.27 2.60 2.36
CA LEU A 23 -4.29 2.94 1.34
C LEU A 23 -3.11 3.65 2.00
N PHE A 24 -1.93 3.07 1.87
CA PHE A 24 -0.70 3.57 2.47
C PHE A 24 0.48 3.33 1.53
N GLU A 25 1.58 4.01 1.80
CA GLU A 25 2.82 3.83 1.03
C GLU A 25 4.01 3.50 1.94
N ILE A 26 5.00 2.84 1.35
CA ILE A 26 6.33 2.67 1.91
C ILE A 26 7.27 3.58 1.13
N TYR A 27 7.82 4.58 1.80
CA TYR A 27 8.78 5.52 1.23
C TYR A 27 10.02 5.60 2.13
N ALA A 28 11.20 5.34 1.58
CA ALA A 28 12.48 5.34 2.32
C ALA A 28 12.41 4.53 3.64
N GLY A 29 11.82 3.33 3.58
CA GLY A 29 11.64 2.44 4.73
C GLY A 29 10.61 2.91 5.78
N LYS A 30 9.85 3.97 5.52
CA LYS A 30 8.82 4.51 6.42
C LYS A 30 7.43 4.33 5.83
N LEU A 31 6.46 4.00 6.69
CA LEU A 31 5.05 3.85 6.33
C LEU A 31 4.31 5.19 6.47
N HIS A 32 3.51 5.54 5.46
CA HIS A 32 2.68 6.74 5.47
C HIS A 32 1.25 6.44 5.02
N ASP A 33 0.27 6.94 5.76
CA ASP A 33 -1.16 6.78 5.45
C ASP A 33 -1.62 7.76 4.37
N LEU A 34 -1.96 7.25 3.18
CA LEU A 34 -2.40 8.08 2.05
C LEU A 34 -3.88 8.52 2.19
N LEU A 35 -4.65 7.92 3.09
CA LEU A 35 -6.02 8.34 3.38
C LEU A 35 -6.12 9.37 4.52
N ASN A 36 -4.99 9.63 5.18
CA ASN A 36 -4.86 10.50 6.35
C ASN A 36 -3.63 11.44 6.25
N LYS A 37 -3.53 12.21 5.16
CA LYS A 37 -2.51 13.27 4.96
C LYS A 37 -1.06 12.82 5.18
N ARG A 38 -0.70 11.62 4.71
CA ARG A 38 0.62 10.99 4.89
C ARG A 38 1.06 10.88 6.34
N LYS A 39 0.12 10.68 7.27
CA LYS A 39 0.45 10.42 8.68
C LYS A 39 1.41 9.24 8.77
N LYS A 40 2.52 9.44 9.47
CA LYS A 40 3.51 8.38 9.69
C LYS A 40 2.89 7.23 10.50
N LEU A 41 3.09 6.01 10.03
CA LEU A 41 2.61 4.78 10.64
C LEU A 41 3.76 3.93 11.17
N PHE A 42 3.43 2.98 12.04
CA PHE A 42 4.37 2.03 12.61
C PHE A 42 3.84 0.61 12.46
N ALA A 43 4.70 -0.32 12.05
CA ALA A 43 4.40 -1.75 12.03
C ALA A 43 4.89 -2.36 13.35
N LEU A 44 4.00 -3.00 14.10
CA LEU A 44 4.28 -3.69 15.36
C LEU A 44 3.82 -5.15 15.25
N ALA A 45 4.44 -6.05 16.01
CA ALA A 45 3.96 -7.42 16.17
C ALA A 45 2.87 -7.46 17.24
N ASP A 46 1.77 -8.16 16.98
CA ASP A 46 0.78 -8.49 18.00
C ASP A 46 1.25 -9.68 18.88
N ALA A 47 0.44 -10.07 19.87
CA ALA A 47 0.74 -11.18 20.77
C ALA A 47 0.82 -12.56 20.08
N LYS A 48 0.49 -12.64 18.78
CA LYS A 48 0.52 -13.84 17.95
C LYS A 48 1.56 -13.70 16.82
N ASP A 49 2.50 -12.77 16.96
CA ASP A 49 3.52 -12.42 15.96
C ASP A 49 2.99 -11.98 14.58
N ASN A 50 1.72 -11.55 14.50
CA ASN A 50 1.20 -10.95 13.28
C ASN A 50 1.64 -9.48 13.21
N VAL A 51 2.12 -9.07 12.04
CA VAL A 51 2.46 -7.67 11.79
C VAL A 51 1.17 -6.84 11.63
N VAL A 52 0.98 -5.87 12.52
CA VAL A 52 -0.14 -4.93 12.54
C VAL A 52 0.38 -3.52 12.33
N ILE A 53 -0.26 -2.77 11.42
CA ILE A 53 0.06 -1.36 11.16
C ILE A 53 -0.77 -0.49 12.10
N CYS A 54 -0.12 0.10 13.10
CA CYS A 54 -0.78 0.91 14.10
C CYS A 54 -1.17 2.28 13.56
N GLY A 55 -2.45 2.63 13.74
CA GLY A 55 -3.00 3.93 13.36
C GLY A 55 -3.33 4.08 11.87
N LEU A 56 -3.31 2.98 11.10
CA LEU A 56 -3.74 2.96 9.71
C LEU A 56 -5.24 3.25 9.62
N ALA A 57 -5.63 4.23 8.82
CA ALA A 57 -7.03 4.52 8.57
C ALA A 57 -7.67 3.40 7.75
N GLU A 58 -8.77 2.87 8.26
CA GLU A 58 -9.66 1.96 7.53
C GLU A 58 -10.97 2.70 7.23
N LYS A 59 -11.34 2.79 5.96
CA LYS A 59 -12.59 3.44 5.54
C LYS A 59 -13.55 2.40 4.99
N PRO A 60 -14.82 2.36 5.45
CA PRO A 60 -15.80 1.46 4.88
C PRO A 60 -16.08 1.83 3.42
N VAL A 61 -16.24 0.81 2.59
CA VAL A 61 -16.49 0.94 1.17
C VAL A 61 -17.69 0.06 0.82
N SER A 62 -18.79 0.71 0.42
CA SER A 62 -20.03 0.04 0.05
C SER A 62 -20.02 -0.42 -1.41
N ASP A 63 -19.33 0.32 -2.29
CA ASP A 63 -19.43 0.16 -3.73
C ASP A 63 -18.10 0.44 -4.44
N VAL A 64 -18.03 -0.01 -5.70
CA VAL A 64 -16.87 0.18 -6.59
C VAL A 64 -16.52 1.66 -6.75
N ASP A 65 -17.51 2.54 -6.92
CA ASP A 65 -17.27 3.97 -7.13
C ASP A 65 -16.62 4.61 -5.90
N ARG A 66 -17.04 4.18 -4.70
CA ARG A 66 -16.45 4.66 -3.45
C ARG A 66 -15.01 4.18 -3.30
N LEU A 67 -14.72 2.95 -3.72
CA LEU A 67 -13.35 2.43 -3.74
C LEU A 67 -12.48 3.24 -4.70
N MET A 68 -12.97 3.50 -5.90
CA MET A 68 -12.24 4.25 -6.91
C MET A 68 -11.94 5.68 -6.46
N ALA A 69 -12.91 6.35 -5.83
CA ALA A 69 -12.70 7.68 -5.25
C ALA A 69 -11.63 7.67 -4.13
N LEU A 70 -11.53 6.60 -3.34
CA LEU A 70 -10.47 6.47 -2.33
C LEU A 70 -9.09 6.25 -2.97
N ILE A 71 -9.03 5.43 -4.02
CA ILE A 71 -7.79 5.18 -4.78
C ILE A 71 -7.30 6.47 -5.42
N GLU A 72 -8.19 7.22 -6.08
CA GLU A 72 -7.85 8.49 -6.72
C GLU A 72 -7.38 9.52 -5.69
N LYS A 73 -8.07 9.63 -4.55
CA LYS A 73 -7.65 10.50 -3.44
C LYS A 73 -6.26 10.13 -2.92
N GLY A 74 -5.99 8.86 -2.65
CA GLY A 74 -4.67 8.44 -2.15
C GLY A 74 -3.58 8.54 -3.21
N SER A 75 -3.91 8.36 -4.49
CA SER A 75 -2.97 8.57 -5.60
C SER A 75 -2.59 10.04 -5.75
N SER A 76 -3.57 10.95 -5.58
CA SER A 76 -3.31 12.39 -5.54
C SER A 76 -2.47 12.79 -4.32
N GLU A 77 -2.72 12.20 -3.16
CA GLU A 77 -1.90 12.44 -1.96
C GLU A 77 -0.45 11.92 -2.14
N ARG A 78 -0.29 10.75 -2.77
CA ARG A 78 1.02 10.17 -3.13
C ARG A 78 1.78 11.09 -4.09
N ALA A 79 1.10 11.64 -5.11
CA ALA A 79 1.69 12.59 -6.05
C ALA A 79 2.01 13.94 -5.40
N SER A 80 1.12 14.48 -4.57
CA SER A 80 1.27 15.80 -3.91
C SER A 80 2.35 15.80 -2.83
N GLY A 81 2.63 14.64 -2.26
CA GLY A 81 3.73 14.42 -1.34
C GLY A 81 5.13 14.59 -1.95
N CYS A 82 5.21 14.71 -3.28
CA CYS A 82 6.41 14.97 -4.04
C CYS A 82 6.57 16.49 -4.22
N THR A 83 7.38 17.14 -3.38
CA THR A 83 7.80 18.54 -3.63
C THR A 83 8.60 18.62 -4.93
N ALA A 84 8.57 19.80 -5.59
CA ALA A 84 8.99 20.10 -6.96
C ALA A 84 10.39 19.64 -7.44
N ALA A 85 11.19 18.98 -6.61
CA ALA A 85 12.49 18.38 -6.98
C ALA A 85 12.44 16.85 -7.20
N ASN A 86 11.40 16.16 -6.71
CA ASN A 86 11.32 14.69 -6.69
C ASN A 86 10.01 14.22 -7.30
N ALA A 87 9.78 14.55 -8.57
CA ALA A 87 8.65 14.05 -9.33
C ALA A 87 8.87 12.57 -9.65
N ASP A 88 8.59 11.65 -8.70
CA ASP A 88 8.28 10.30 -9.15
C ASP A 88 7.49 9.45 -8.15
N SER A 89 6.28 9.08 -8.55
CA SER A 89 5.51 8.00 -7.96
C SER A 89 6.22 6.65 -8.09
N SER A 90 7.27 6.56 -8.93
CA SER A 90 8.13 5.37 -9.09
C SER A 90 9.00 5.07 -7.86
N ARG A 91 9.08 5.96 -6.86
CA ARG A 91 10.00 5.82 -5.70
C ARG A 91 9.36 5.43 -4.37
N SER A 92 8.04 5.30 -4.32
CA SER A 92 7.34 4.72 -3.18
C SER A 92 6.59 3.47 -3.61
N HIS A 93 6.46 2.51 -2.70
CA HIS A 93 5.57 1.35 -2.92
C HIS A 93 4.18 1.72 -2.42
N GLY A 94 3.16 1.61 -3.27
CA GLY A 94 1.76 1.84 -2.90
C GLY A 94 1.08 0.54 -2.49
N ILE A 95 0.33 0.53 -1.39
CA ILE A 95 -0.40 -0.63 -0.90
C ILE A 95 -1.86 -0.27 -0.68
N LEU A 96 -2.75 -0.89 -1.45
CA LEU A 96 -4.20 -0.87 -1.23
C LEU A 96 -4.59 -2.18 -0.55
N GLN A 97 -5.08 -2.09 0.68
CA GLN A 97 -5.59 -3.24 1.43
C GLN A 97 -7.11 -3.17 1.54
N LEU A 98 -7.79 -4.24 1.14
CA LEU A 98 -9.22 -4.45 1.32
C LEU A 98 -9.44 -5.53 2.37
N ASN A 99 -9.98 -5.14 3.53
CA ASN A 99 -10.34 -6.04 4.62
C ASN A 99 -11.83 -6.34 4.55
N ILE A 100 -12.17 -7.60 4.27
CA ILE A 100 -13.55 -8.10 4.30
C ILE A 100 -13.84 -8.51 5.74
N LYS A 101 -14.77 -7.83 6.39
CA LYS A 101 -15.14 -8.07 7.79
C LYS A 101 -16.58 -8.53 7.88
N HIS A 102 -16.85 -9.45 8.80
CA HIS A 102 -18.21 -9.86 9.09
C HIS A 102 -18.91 -8.79 9.94
N ILE A 103 -20.11 -8.37 9.54
CA ILE A 103 -20.81 -7.19 10.12
C ILE A 103 -21.07 -7.38 11.62
N LYS A 104 -21.48 -8.58 12.05
CA LYS A 104 -21.86 -8.82 13.45
C LYS A 104 -20.68 -9.00 14.40
N THR A 105 -19.57 -9.53 13.90
CA THR A 105 -18.44 -9.95 14.74
C THR A 105 -17.20 -9.08 14.56
N GLU A 106 -17.19 -8.20 13.55
CA GLU A 106 -16.07 -7.35 13.12
C GLU A 106 -14.76 -8.08 12.77
N LYS A 107 -14.74 -9.41 12.90
CA LYS A 107 -13.63 -10.26 12.51
C LYS A 107 -13.36 -10.15 11.01
N VAL A 108 -12.08 -10.03 10.68
CA VAL A 108 -11.59 -10.09 9.30
C VAL A 108 -11.78 -11.52 8.79
N TYR A 109 -12.64 -11.68 7.80
CA TYR A 109 -12.89 -12.94 7.09
C TYR A 109 -11.87 -13.15 5.98
N GLY A 110 -11.51 -12.07 5.28
CA GLY A 110 -10.54 -12.11 4.20
C GLY A 110 -9.83 -10.78 4.04
N LYS A 111 -8.62 -10.83 3.47
CA LYS A 111 -7.80 -9.67 3.17
C LYS A 111 -7.29 -9.77 1.75
N LEU A 112 -7.52 -8.74 0.95
CA LEU A 112 -6.97 -8.61 -0.39
C LEU A 112 -6.03 -7.41 -0.42
N SER A 113 -4.76 -7.65 -0.70
CA SER A 113 -3.74 -6.60 -0.78
C SER A 113 -3.26 -6.45 -2.20
N PHE A 114 -3.41 -5.27 -2.77
CA PHE A 114 -2.78 -4.88 -4.01
C PHE A 114 -1.54 -4.06 -3.71
N ILE A 115 -0.43 -4.44 -4.33
CA ILE A 115 0.86 -3.83 -4.10
C ILE A 115 1.36 -3.30 -5.44
N ASP A 116 1.55 -1.99 -5.50
CA ASP A 116 2.17 -1.26 -6.60
C ASP A 116 3.61 -0.97 -6.20
N LEU A 117 4.54 -1.77 -6.73
CA LEU A 117 5.95 -1.67 -6.36
C LEU A 117 6.64 -0.54 -7.12
N ALA A 118 7.53 0.15 -6.41
CA ALA A 118 8.45 1.13 -6.98
C ALA A 118 9.30 0.52 -8.11
N GLY A 119 9.68 1.35 -9.08
CA GLY A 119 10.49 0.94 -10.22
C GLY A 119 11.89 0.49 -9.81
N SER A 120 12.41 -0.56 -10.44
CA SER A 120 13.74 -1.12 -10.16
C SER A 120 14.83 -0.51 -11.04
N GLU A 121 14.79 0.81 -11.25
CA GLU A 121 15.76 1.50 -12.10
C GLU A 121 17.19 1.35 -11.55
N ARG A 122 18.15 1.15 -12.47
CA ARG A 122 19.51 0.76 -12.12
C ARG A 122 20.30 1.98 -11.62
N GLY A 123 21.12 1.79 -10.59
CA GLY A 123 22.01 2.84 -10.06
C GLY A 123 23.00 3.45 -11.07
N ALA A 124 23.17 2.83 -12.25
CA ALA A 124 23.96 3.37 -13.35
C ALA A 124 23.29 4.59 -14.02
N ASP A 125 21.95 4.65 -14.03
CA ASP A 125 21.20 5.76 -14.64
C ASP A 125 21.16 7.01 -13.72
N THR A 126 21.59 6.88 -12.47
CA THR A 126 21.61 7.95 -11.45
C THR A 126 23.01 8.47 -11.12
N ALA A 127 24.03 8.15 -11.94
CA ALA A 127 25.41 8.60 -11.72
C ALA A 127 25.56 10.13 -11.66
N HIS A 128 24.69 10.87 -12.37
CA HIS A 128 24.63 12.33 -12.39
C HIS A 128 23.58 12.94 -11.43
N CYS A 129 22.88 12.12 -10.63
CA CYS A 129 21.83 12.60 -9.74
C CYS A 129 22.35 12.98 -8.35
N ASP A 130 21.59 13.89 -7.71
CA ASP A 130 21.87 14.45 -6.40
C ASP A 130 21.97 13.36 -5.31
N ARG A 131 22.71 13.63 -4.23
CA ARG A 131 22.99 12.63 -3.17
C ARG A 131 21.72 12.01 -2.59
N GLN A 132 20.65 12.79 -2.50
CA GLN A 132 19.33 12.38 -2.02
C GLN A 132 18.70 11.31 -2.93
N THR A 133 18.72 11.52 -4.25
CA THR A 133 18.20 10.58 -5.25
C THR A 133 18.92 9.23 -5.20
N ARG A 134 20.24 9.25 -4.96
CA ARG A 134 21.03 8.02 -4.85
C ARG A 134 20.68 7.19 -3.60
N MET A 135 20.42 7.85 -2.46
CA MET A 135 19.98 7.16 -1.25
C MET A 135 18.59 6.54 -1.42
N GLU A 136 17.66 7.25 -2.06
CA GLU A 136 16.31 6.74 -2.38
C GLU A 136 16.35 5.51 -3.29
N GLY A 137 17.16 5.56 -4.36
CA GLY A 137 17.33 4.41 -5.26
C GLY A 137 17.93 3.19 -4.58
N ALA A 138 18.82 3.38 -3.59
CA ALA A 138 19.36 2.28 -2.80
C ALA A 138 18.28 1.64 -1.90
N ASP A 139 17.42 2.43 -1.26
CA ASP A 139 16.34 1.93 -0.40
C ASP A 139 15.27 1.17 -1.19
N ILE A 140 14.93 1.64 -2.40
CA ILE A 140 14.02 0.94 -3.31
C ILE A 140 14.60 -0.43 -3.69
N ASN A 141 15.86 -0.46 -4.13
CA ASN A 141 16.50 -1.72 -4.53
C ASN A 141 16.67 -2.70 -3.35
N LYS A 142 16.95 -2.18 -2.15
CA LYS A 142 17.03 -3.01 -0.94
C LYS A 142 15.69 -3.67 -0.60
N SER A 143 14.60 -2.91 -0.65
CA SER A 143 13.25 -3.44 -0.38
C SER A 143 12.79 -4.44 -1.45
N LEU A 144 13.07 -4.18 -2.73
CA LEU A 144 12.77 -5.12 -3.82
C LEU A 144 13.61 -6.41 -3.75
N LEU A 145 14.88 -6.31 -3.38
CA LEU A 145 15.74 -7.47 -3.19
C LEU A 145 15.21 -8.34 -2.04
N ALA A 146 14.85 -7.75 -0.90
CA ALA A 146 14.27 -8.49 0.21
C ALA A 146 12.99 -9.24 -0.20
N LEU A 147 12.11 -8.59 -0.98
CA LEU A 147 10.91 -9.24 -1.50
C LEU A 147 11.23 -10.41 -2.44
N LYS A 148 12.18 -10.23 -3.38
CA LYS A 148 12.62 -11.30 -4.29
C LYS A 148 13.18 -12.50 -3.54
N GLU A 149 13.99 -12.26 -2.52
CA GLU A 149 14.58 -13.30 -1.68
C GLU A 149 13.50 -14.04 -0.88
N CYS A 150 12.53 -13.33 -0.27
CA CYS A 150 11.40 -13.96 0.43
C CYS A 150 10.56 -14.83 -0.49
N ILE A 151 10.24 -14.35 -1.70
CA ILE A 151 9.48 -15.15 -2.67
C ILE A 151 10.26 -16.39 -3.09
N ARG A 152 11.58 -16.27 -3.35
CA ARG A 152 12.42 -17.42 -3.70
C ARG A 152 12.49 -18.45 -2.57
N ALA A 153 12.59 -17.99 -1.32
CA ALA A 153 12.62 -18.85 -0.15
C ALA A 153 11.30 -19.60 0.09
N LEU A 154 10.16 -19.03 -0.32
CA LEU A 154 8.84 -19.69 -0.24
C LEU A 154 8.59 -20.69 -1.38
N ALA A 155 9.34 -20.60 -2.48
CA ALA A 155 9.25 -21.50 -3.62
C ALA A 155 10.18 -22.72 -3.53
N LEU A 156 11.02 -22.78 -2.48
CA LEU A 156 11.89 -23.89 -2.10
C LEU A 156 11.25 -24.67 -0.95
#